data_AF-F9Q0F1-F1
#
_entry.id   AF-F9Q0F1-F1
#
_cell.length_a   1.000
_cell.length_b   1.000
_cell.length_c   1.000
_cell.angle_alpha   90.00
_cell.angle_beta   90.00
_cell.angle_gamma   90.00
#
_symmetry.space_group_name_H-M   'P 1'
#
loop_
_entity.id
_entity.type
_entity.pdbx_description
1 polymer ?
#
loop_
_entity_poly.entity_id
_entity_poly.type
_entity_poly.pdbx_seq_one_letter_code
_entity_poly.pdbx_strand_id
1 'polypeptide(L)'
;MGHVDICYQGKVISYGSYDPHSERLFGMVGDGVLFKANREKYIELCKRESQKTLFAYGLSLTDQQKAAIQARLEEIEDLLIPWEPSSQLMKRREGEVKHTYSYQLKQEADAILYKFSSSEFKTYFVLSTNCVLLADSIVGKAGTDILSPQGFIVPGTYQDYLDLEYTKPNGLVVSRSIY
;
A
#
# COMPACT_ATOMS: atom_id res chain seq x y z
N MET A 1 5.52 12.94 2.58
CA MET A 1 4.41 11.98 2.55
C MET A 1 4.99 10.58 2.41
N GLY A 2 4.91 9.80 3.49
CA GLY A 2 5.22 8.36 3.46
C GLY A 2 4.08 7.57 2.81
N HIS A 3 4.30 6.28 2.62
CA HIS A 3 3.33 5.34 2.06
C HIS A 3 3.54 3.98 2.71
N VAL A 4 2.47 3.20 2.88
CA VAL A 4 2.53 1.88 3.51
C VAL A 4 2.01 0.85 2.50
N ASP A 5 2.79 -0.20 2.31
CA ASP A 5 2.48 -1.34 1.47
C ASP A 5 2.52 -2.62 2.32
N ILE A 6 1.74 -3.62 1.93
CA ILE A 6 1.85 -4.97 2.50
C ILE A 6 2.58 -5.86 1.52
N CYS A 7 3.51 -6.68 2.00
CA CYS A 7 4.07 -7.78 1.23
C CYS A 7 3.61 -9.10 1.84
N TYR A 8 2.85 -9.88 1.09
CA TYR A 8 2.38 -11.21 1.50
C TYR A 8 2.63 -12.22 0.38
N GLN A 9 3.25 -13.35 0.71
CA GLN A 9 3.59 -14.42 -0.25
C GLN A 9 4.29 -13.92 -1.54
N GLY A 10 5.26 -13.01 -1.39
CA GLY A 10 6.04 -12.47 -2.51
C GLY A 10 5.31 -11.44 -3.38
N LYS A 11 4.07 -11.09 -3.03
CA LYS A 11 3.29 -10.05 -3.71
C LYS A 11 3.17 -8.82 -2.83
N VAL A 12 3.48 -7.67 -3.41
CA VAL A 12 3.19 -6.37 -2.82
C VAL A 12 1.74 -6.03 -3.11
N ILE A 13 0.99 -5.63 -2.10
CA ILE A 13 -0.37 -5.15 -2.14
C ILE A 13 -0.34 -3.70 -1.66
N SER A 14 -0.82 -2.80 -2.50
CA SER A 14 -0.71 -1.37 -2.27
C SER A 14 -2.01 -0.67 -2.64
N TYR A 15 -2.34 0.39 -1.91
CA TYR A 15 -3.57 1.16 -2.13
C TYR A 15 -3.33 2.65 -2.05
N GLY A 16 -3.81 3.37 -3.04
CA GLY A 16 -3.61 4.80 -3.17
C GLY A 16 -4.46 5.43 -4.26
N SER A 17 -4.35 6.75 -4.39
CA SER A 17 -4.88 7.49 -5.54
C SER A 17 -3.91 7.35 -6.71
N TYR A 18 -3.96 6.23 -7.44
CA TYR A 18 -3.08 5.96 -8.59
C TYR A 18 -3.72 6.24 -9.96
N ASP A 19 -4.98 6.68 -9.98
CA ASP A 19 -5.64 7.18 -11.19
C ASP A 19 -5.62 8.72 -11.24
N PRO A 20 -4.67 9.32 -11.98
CA PRO A 20 -4.52 10.77 -12.01
C PRO A 20 -5.72 11.50 -12.65
N HIS A 21 -6.58 10.80 -13.40
CA HIS A 21 -7.78 11.40 -14.00
C HIS A 21 -8.93 11.54 -12.99
N SER A 22 -8.86 10.82 -11.87
CA SER A 22 -9.85 10.89 -10.79
C SER A 22 -9.47 11.90 -9.69
N GLU A 23 -8.22 12.36 -9.69
CA GLU A 23 -7.65 13.20 -8.63
C GLU A 23 -8.35 14.55 -8.51
N ARG A 24 -8.58 14.95 -7.26
CA ARG A 24 -9.13 16.24 -6.85
C ARG A 24 -8.30 16.79 -5.68
N LEU A 25 -8.46 18.08 -5.40
CA LEU A 25 -7.81 18.74 -4.27
C LEU A 25 -6.29 18.48 -4.25
N PHE A 26 -5.61 18.73 -5.38
CA PHE A 26 -4.16 18.52 -5.53
C PHE A 26 -3.67 17.10 -5.22
N GLY A 27 -4.51 16.08 -5.48
CA GLY A 27 -4.19 14.66 -5.27
C GLY A 27 -4.52 14.16 -3.86
N MET A 28 -5.22 14.96 -3.04
CA MET A 28 -5.64 14.52 -1.70
C MET A 28 -6.81 13.53 -1.75
N VAL A 29 -7.64 13.63 -2.79
CA VAL A 29 -8.83 12.79 -3.00
C VAL A 29 -8.80 12.24 -4.42
N GLY A 30 -9.20 10.99 -4.59
CA GLY A 30 -9.32 10.35 -5.90
C GLY A 30 -10.03 9.00 -5.79
N ASP A 31 -10.13 8.30 -6.91
CA ASP A 31 -10.57 6.90 -6.88
C ASP A 31 -9.52 6.07 -6.14
N GLY A 32 -10.00 5.18 -5.27
CA GLY A 32 -9.16 4.21 -4.63
C GLY A 32 -8.71 3.14 -5.62
N VAL A 33 -7.40 3.03 -5.79
CA VAL A 33 -6.77 2.04 -6.67
C VAL A 33 -5.94 1.11 -5.82
N LEU A 34 -6.21 -0.19 -5.93
CA LEU A 34 -5.38 -1.24 -5.36
C LEU A 34 -4.54 -1.86 -6.48
N PHE A 35 -3.25 -2.10 -6.24
CA PHE A 35 -2.45 -2.95 -7.12
C PHE A 35 -1.81 -4.11 -6.38
N LYS A 36 -1.58 -5.18 -7.13
CA LYS A 36 -0.76 -6.34 -6.71
C LYS A 36 0.42 -6.46 -7.65
N ALA A 37 1.64 -6.46 -7.12
CA ALA A 37 2.87 -6.48 -7.91
C ALA A 37 3.85 -7.53 -7.38
N ASN A 38 4.80 -7.96 -8.22
CA ASN A 38 5.92 -8.75 -7.74
C ASN A 38 6.81 -7.89 -6.83
N ARG A 39 7.19 -8.40 -5.65
CA ARG A 39 7.96 -7.65 -4.66
C ARG A 39 9.29 -7.13 -5.21
N GLU A 40 10.06 -8.00 -5.85
CA GLU A 40 11.42 -7.69 -6.28
C GLU A 40 11.41 -6.61 -7.36
N LYS A 41 10.56 -6.77 -8.38
CA LYS A 41 10.40 -5.77 -9.45
C LYS A 41 9.84 -4.44 -8.92
N TYR A 42 8.91 -4.49 -7.97
CA TYR A 42 8.37 -3.29 -7.34
C TYR A 42 9.45 -2.51 -6.57
N ILE A 43 10.30 -3.20 -5.78
CA ILE A 43 11.40 -2.56 -5.06
C ILE A 43 12.37 -1.88 -6.03
N GLU A 44 12.72 -2.53 -7.15
CA GLU A 44 13.59 -1.95 -8.17
C GLU A 44 12.95 -0.72 -8.84
N LEU A 45 11.65 -0.78 -9.16
CA LEU A 45 10.90 0.37 -9.64
C LEU A 45 10.92 1.52 -8.62
N CYS A 46 10.68 1.24 -7.35
CA CYS A 46 10.68 2.25 -6.29
C CYS A 46 12.05 2.90 -6.08
N LYS A 47 13.15 2.14 -6.14
CA LYS A 47 14.52 2.69 -6.05
C LYS A 47 14.83 3.68 -7.17
N ARG A 48 14.29 3.43 -8.37
CA ARG A 48 14.50 4.29 -9.53
C ARG A 48 13.58 5.50 -9.53
N GLU A 49 12.29 5.31 -9.26
CA GLU A 49 11.27 6.37 -9.35
C GLU A 49 11.20 7.24 -8.10
N SER A 50 11.55 6.68 -6.94
CA SER A 50 11.50 7.38 -5.67
C SER A 50 12.91 7.48 -5.11
N GLN A 51 13.39 8.71 -4.90
CA GLN A 51 14.57 8.98 -4.07
C GLN A 51 14.22 8.79 -2.57
N LYS A 52 13.34 7.83 -2.25
CA LYS A 52 12.83 7.57 -0.92
C LYS A 52 13.43 6.27 -0.40
N THR A 53 13.80 6.29 0.87
CA THR A 53 14.23 5.09 1.60
C THR A 53 13.04 4.16 1.82
N LEU A 54 13.19 2.89 1.48
CA LEU A 54 12.18 1.87 1.75
C LEU A 54 12.54 1.13 3.04
N PHE A 55 11.65 1.20 4.03
CA PHE A 55 11.76 0.42 5.25
C PHE A 55 10.83 -0.80 5.14
N ALA A 56 11.39 -2.01 5.25
CA ALA A 56 10.64 -3.25 5.25
C ALA A 56 10.72 -3.92 6.63
N TYR A 57 9.57 -4.33 7.15
CA TYR A 57 9.43 -4.96 8.45
C TYR A 57 8.84 -6.36 8.27
N GLY A 58 9.51 -7.39 8.77
CA GLY A 58 9.02 -8.77 8.76
C GLY A 58 8.25 -9.08 10.03
N LEU A 59 7.00 -9.53 9.89
CA LEU A 59 6.15 -9.92 11.02
C LEU A 59 6.19 -11.45 11.20
N SER A 60 6.35 -11.90 12.44
CA SER A 60 6.17 -13.31 12.80
C SER A 60 4.70 -13.56 13.12
N LEU A 61 4.07 -14.44 12.34
CA LEU A 61 2.64 -14.72 12.44
C LEU A 61 2.39 -16.20 12.74
N THR A 62 1.43 -16.47 13.62
CA THR A 62 0.86 -17.80 13.82
C THR A 62 0.03 -18.22 12.61
N ASP A 63 -0.27 -19.51 12.49
CA ASP A 63 -1.07 -19.99 11.36
C ASP A 63 -2.51 -19.48 11.39
N GLN A 64 -3.08 -19.26 12.59
CA GLN A 64 -4.38 -18.62 12.74
C GLN A 64 -4.35 -17.17 12.22
N GLN A 65 -3.27 -16.42 12.51
CA GLN A 65 -3.11 -15.05 12.03
C GLN A 65 -2.95 -15.00 10.50
N LYS A 66 -2.18 -15.92 9.92
CA LYS A 66 -2.05 -16.06 8.46
C LYS A 66 -3.40 -16.37 7.81
N ALA A 67 -4.19 -17.26 8.40
CA ALA A 67 -5.52 -17.59 7.90
C ALA A 67 -6.48 -16.39 7.96
N ALA A 68 -6.42 -15.60 9.04
CA ALA A 68 -7.21 -14.38 9.17
C ALA A 68 -6.83 -13.32 8.12
N ILE A 69 -5.52 -13.12 7.88
CA ILE A 69 -5.03 -12.24 6.80
C ILE A 69 -5.52 -12.74 5.44
N GLN A 70 -5.40 -14.05 5.17
CA GLN A 70 -5.83 -14.63 3.90
C GLN A 70 -7.33 -14.43 3.66
N ALA A 71 -8.18 -14.72 4.65
CA ALA A 71 -9.62 -14.49 4.56
C ALA A 71 -9.96 -13.01 4.30
N ARG A 72 -9.24 -12.09 4.96
CA ARG A 72 -9.43 -10.66 4.73
C ARG A 72 -9.01 -10.20 3.33
N LEU A 73 -7.94 -10.78 2.79
CA LEU A 73 -7.52 -10.52 1.41
C LEU A 73 -8.57 -11.02 0.41
N GLU A 74 -9.18 -12.18 0.66
CA GLU A 74 -10.28 -12.73 -0.16
C GLU A 74 -11.51 -11.82 -0.12
N GLU A 75 -11.92 -11.33 1.07
CA GLU A 75 -13.00 -10.34 1.20
C GLU A 75 -12.73 -9.05 0.40
N ILE A 76 -11.47 -8.59 0.38
CA ILE A 76 -11.08 -7.43 -0.41
C ILE A 76 -11.15 -7.77 -1.89
N GLU A 77 -10.66 -8.94 -2.31
CA GLU A 77 -10.67 -9.41 -3.70
C GLU A 77 -12.07 -9.43 -4.31
N ASP A 78 -13.10 -9.83 -3.54
CA ASP A 78 -14.50 -9.83 -3.98
C ASP A 78 -15.04 -8.43 -4.32
N LEU A 79 -14.38 -7.37 -3.84
CA LEU A 79 -14.74 -5.98 -4.09
C LEU A 79 -13.94 -5.37 -5.26
N LEU A 80 -12.97 -6.09 -5.83
CA LEU A 80 -12.07 -5.57 -6.83
C LEU A 80 -12.59 -5.78 -8.25
N ILE A 81 -12.54 -4.72 -9.06
CA ILE A 81 -12.77 -4.75 -10.49
C ILE A 81 -11.43 -4.44 -11.18
N PRO A 82 -10.96 -5.28 -12.13
CA PRO A 82 -9.77 -4.99 -12.91
C PRO A 82 -9.83 -3.60 -13.53
N TRP A 83 -8.72 -2.87 -13.44
CA TRP A 83 -8.60 -1.53 -13.99
C TRP A 83 -7.34 -1.39 -14.82
N GLU A 84 -7.49 -0.77 -15.98
CA GLU A 84 -6.43 -0.55 -16.96
C GLU A 84 -5.95 0.89 -16.90
N PRO A 85 -4.69 1.15 -16.49
CA PRO A 85 -4.16 2.49 -16.47
C PRO A 85 -3.92 3.03 -17.87
N SER A 86 -4.23 4.31 -18.08
CA SER A 86 -3.96 5.00 -19.35
C SER A 86 -2.46 5.02 -19.66
N SER A 87 -2.10 4.74 -20.92
CA SER A 87 -0.74 4.88 -21.43
C SER A 87 -0.36 6.34 -21.72
N GLN A 88 -1.25 7.29 -21.43
CA GLN A 88 -1.02 8.70 -21.70
C GLN A 88 0.20 9.24 -20.93
N LEU A 89 1.00 10.03 -21.63
CA LEU A 89 2.09 10.78 -21.03
C LEU A 89 1.54 12.01 -20.30
N MET A 90 2.05 12.26 -19.10
CA MET A 90 1.67 13.40 -18.27
C MET A 90 2.90 14.22 -17.90
N LYS A 91 2.72 15.54 -17.84
CA LYS A 91 3.76 16.47 -17.40
C LYS A 91 3.82 16.46 -15.86
N ARG A 92 4.96 16.07 -15.31
CA ARG A 92 5.25 16.15 -13.86
C ARG A 92 5.54 17.60 -13.45
N ARG A 93 5.51 17.86 -12.14
CA ARG A 93 5.78 19.20 -11.56
C ARG A 93 7.16 19.76 -11.95
N GLU A 94 8.12 18.87 -12.22
CA GLU A 94 9.50 19.21 -12.61
C GLU A 94 9.65 19.47 -14.13
N GLY A 95 8.54 19.44 -14.89
CA GLY A 95 8.53 19.71 -16.33
C GLY A 95 8.76 18.49 -17.21
N GLU A 96 9.20 17.36 -16.64
CA GLU A 96 9.37 16.08 -17.33
C GLU A 96 8.01 15.54 -17.83
N VAL A 97 8.00 14.98 -19.04
CA VAL A 97 6.83 14.30 -19.61
C VAL A 97 7.06 12.79 -19.56
N LYS A 98 6.28 12.09 -18.73
CA LYS A 98 6.47 10.66 -18.46
C LYS A 98 5.13 9.94 -18.34
N HIS A 99 5.13 8.63 -18.49
CA HIS A 99 3.97 7.81 -18.16
C HIS A 99 3.57 7.98 -16.68
N THR A 100 2.30 7.73 -16.40
CA THR A 100 1.76 7.71 -15.05
C THR A 100 2.41 6.59 -14.22
N TYR A 101 2.48 6.77 -12.90
CA TYR A 101 3.04 5.74 -12.02
C TYR A 101 2.28 4.41 -12.13
N SER A 102 0.96 4.45 -12.27
CA SER A 102 0.12 3.27 -12.48
C SER A 102 0.42 2.52 -13.78
N TYR A 103 0.73 3.24 -14.86
CA TYR A 103 1.18 2.60 -16.10
C TYR A 103 2.55 1.95 -15.94
N GLN A 104 3.51 2.63 -15.30
CA GLN A 104 4.85 2.08 -15.03
C GLN A 104 4.78 0.82 -14.16
N LEU A 105 3.95 0.83 -13.11
CA LEU A 105 3.70 -0.34 -12.27
C LEU A 105 3.29 -1.56 -13.10
N LYS A 106 2.35 -1.36 -14.03
CA LYS A 106 1.89 -2.45 -14.91
C LYS A 106 3.01 -2.98 -15.81
N GLN A 107 3.78 -2.09 -16.44
CA GLN A 107 4.79 -2.48 -17.43
C GLN A 107 6.08 -3.05 -16.81
N GLU A 108 6.44 -2.59 -15.62
CA GLU A 108 7.77 -2.81 -15.06
C GLU A 108 7.77 -3.66 -13.79
N ALA A 109 6.66 -3.66 -13.04
CA ALA A 109 6.51 -4.41 -11.79
C ALA A 109 5.54 -5.59 -11.89
N ASP A 110 5.13 -5.95 -13.11
CA ASP A 110 4.08 -6.93 -13.42
C ASP A 110 2.79 -6.66 -12.61
N ALA A 111 2.48 -5.39 -12.36
CA ALA A 111 1.38 -5.06 -11.48
C ALA A 111 0.03 -5.31 -12.17
N ILE A 112 -0.89 -5.92 -11.43
CA ILE A 112 -2.31 -5.95 -11.78
C ILE A 112 -3.01 -4.90 -10.92
N LEU A 113 -3.76 -4.00 -11.56
CA LEU A 113 -4.41 -2.87 -10.91
C LEU A 113 -5.92 -3.07 -10.90
N TYR A 114 -6.55 -2.54 -9.86
CA TYR A 114 -7.95 -2.72 -9.56
C TYR A 114 -8.55 -1.42 -9.02
N LYS A 115 -9.82 -1.19 -9.33
CA LYS A 115 -10.69 -0.26 -8.60
C LYS A 115 -11.66 -1.04 -7.73
N PHE A 116 -12.26 -0.38 -6.76
CA PHE A 116 -13.28 -0.99 -5.91
C PHE A 116 -14.69 -0.79 -6.48
N SER A 117 -15.48 -1.86 -6.52
CA SER A 117 -16.91 -1.81 -6.88
C SER A 117 -17.73 -1.05 -5.84
N SER A 118 -17.42 -1.28 -4.58
CA SER A 118 -18.11 -0.82 -3.37
C SER A 118 -17.14 -0.76 -2.18
N SER A 119 -17.63 -0.38 -0.99
CA SER A 119 -16.87 -0.05 0.23
C SER A 119 -16.29 1.37 0.30
N GLU A 120 -15.79 1.75 1.47
CA GLU A 120 -15.10 3.02 1.68
C GLU A 120 -13.86 3.17 0.79
N PHE A 121 -13.16 2.06 0.47
CA PHE A 121 -11.97 2.05 -0.37
C PHE A 121 -12.22 2.40 -1.84
N LYS A 122 -13.48 2.63 -2.23
CA LYS A 122 -13.79 3.22 -3.54
C LYS A 122 -13.24 4.62 -3.71
N THR A 123 -13.15 5.38 -2.61
CA THR A 123 -12.60 6.73 -2.62
C THR A 123 -11.36 6.78 -1.74
N TYR A 124 -10.23 7.10 -2.34
CA TYR A 124 -9.03 7.43 -1.60
C TYR A 124 -9.16 8.83 -1.01
N PHE A 125 -8.90 8.96 0.30
CA PHE A 125 -8.73 10.26 0.95
C PHE A 125 -7.57 10.19 1.93
N VAL A 126 -6.56 11.03 1.71
CA VAL A 126 -5.29 11.01 2.47
C VAL A 126 -5.48 11.12 3.99
N LEU A 127 -6.54 11.77 4.47
CA LEU A 127 -6.81 11.99 5.90
C LEU A 127 -7.72 10.93 6.56
N SER A 128 -8.38 10.06 5.79
CA SER A 128 -9.27 9.02 6.34
C SER A 128 -9.03 7.66 5.69
N THR A 129 -9.43 7.50 4.43
CA THR A 129 -9.41 6.23 3.71
C THR A 129 -8.15 6.18 2.85
N ASN A 130 -7.03 5.86 3.51
CA ASN A 130 -5.69 5.91 2.93
C ASN A 130 -4.98 4.54 2.98
N CYS A 131 -3.70 4.51 2.57
CA CYS A 131 -2.89 3.30 2.53
C CYS A 131 -2.74 2.62 3.90
N VAL A 132 -2.67 3.39 4.99
CA VAL A 132 -2.51 2.85 6.33
C VAL A 132 -3.80 2.18 6.81
N LEU A 133 -4.96 2.77 6.50
CA LEU A 133 -6.25 2.14 6.83
C LEU A 133 -6.40 0.79 6.12
N LEU A 134 -6.04 0.70 4.83
CA LEU A 134 -6.09 -0.60 4.15
C LEU A 134 -5.13 -1.59 4.80
N ALA A 135 -3.89 -1.15 5.06
CA ALA A 135 -2.86 -2.00 5.63
C ALA A 135 -3.27 -2.56 7.00
N ASP A 136 -3.78 -1.70 7.88
CA ASP A 136 -4.29 -2.13 9.18
C ASP A 136 -5.56 -2.98 9.07
N SER A 137 -6.45 -2.71 8.12
CA SER A 137 -7.63 -3.58 7.92
C SER A 137 -7.25 -5.02 7.57
N ILE A 138 -6.07 -5.25 6.99
CA ILE A 138 -5.52 -6.56 6.65
C ILE A 138 -4.73 -7.13 7.84
N VAL A 139 -3.79 -6.35 8.38
CA VAL A 139 -2.85 -6.83 9.40
C VAL A 139 -3.51 -6.86 10.79
N GLY A 140 -4.37 -5.90 11.14
CA GLY A 140 -5.11 -5.86 12.41
C GLY A 140 -5.95 -7.11 12.66
N LYS A 141 -6.45 -7.78 11.61
CA LYS A 141 -7.14 -9.08 11.73
C LYS A 141 -6.25 -10.23 12.22
N ALA A 142 -4.92 -10.07 12.19
CA ALA A 142 -4.00 -10.95 12.89
C ALA A 142 -4.01 -10.70 14.42
N GLY A 143 -4.95 -9.94 14.97
CA GLY A 143 -4.98 -9.59 16.40
C GLY A 143 -3.79 -8.73 16.80
N THR A 144 -3.16 -8.09 15.82
CA THR A 144 -2.02 -7.20 16.04
C THR A 144 -2.46 -5.80 16.36
N ASP A 145 -3.77 -5.48 16.20
CA ASP A 145 -4.42 -4.16 16.36
C ASP A 145 -3.37 -3.07 16.53
N ILE A 146 -2.61 -2.86 15.44
CA ILE A 146 -1.40 -2.02 15.46
C ILE A 146 -1.85 -0.59 15.75
N LEU A 147 -3.07 -0.28 15.32
CA LEU A 147 -3.77 0.94 15.55
C LEU A 147 -4.59 0.86 16.85
N SER A 148 -4.13 1.56 17.89
CA SER A 148 -4.99 1.94 18.99
C SER A 148 -6.06 2.94 18.50
N PRO A 149 -7.27 2.96 19.07
CA PRO A 149 -8.41 3.75 18.59
C PRO A 149 -8.32 5.28 18.81
N GLN A 150 -7.13 5.88 18.94
CA GLN A 150 -6.98 7.32 19.20
C GLN A 150 -5.93 8.00 18.32
N GLY A 151 -6.36 8.59 17.19
CA GLY A 151 -5.57 9.58 16.44
C GLY A 151 -5.71 9.52 14.92
N PHE A 152 -5.14 10.52 14.22
CA PHE A 152 -4.97 10.49 12.77
C PHE A 152 -3.90 9.47 12.40
N ILE A 153 -4.27 8.50 11.57
CA ILE A 153 -3.39 7.42 11.17
C ILE A 153 -2.61 7.88 9.92
N VAL A 154 -1.32 8.18 10.12
CA VAL A 154 -0.39 8.57 9.05
C VAL A 154 0.78 7.58 8.97
N PRO A 155 1.41 7.41 7.79
CA PRO A 155 2.50 6.45 7.61
C PRO A 155 3.65 6.59 8.60
N GLY A 156 3.96 7.81 9.05
CA GLY A 156 5.04 8.05 10.02
C GLY A 156 4.77 7.38 11.37
N THR A 157 3.58 7.56 11.94
CA THR A 157 3.21 6.94 13.22
C THR A 157 3.16 5.41 13.12
N TYR A 158 2.76 4.88 11.95
CA TYR A 158 2.80 3.44 11.69
C TYR A 158 4.24 2.91 11.67
N GLN A 159 5.17 3.65 11.06
CA GLN A 159 6.60 3.33 11.07
C GLN A 159 7.18 3.37 12.49
N ASP A 160 6.88 4.41 13.27
CA ASP A 160 7.38 4.57 14.65
C ASP A 160 6.96 3.37 15.53
N TYR A 161 5.72 2.90 15.37
CA TYR A 161 5.24 1.69 16.04
C TYR A 161 6.06 0.45 15.65
N LEU A 162 6.28 0.23 14.35
CA LEU A 162 7.02 -0.94 13.86
C LEU A 162 8.49 -0.90 14.29
N ASP A 163 9.11 0.29 14.30
CA ASP A 163 10.45 0.49 14.84
C ASP A 163 10.51 0.15 16.34
N LEU A 164 9.51 0.56 17.13
CA LEU A 164 9.42 0.22 18.56
C LEU A 164 9.21 -1.29 18.78
N GLU A 165 8.28 -1.92 18.06
CA GLU A 165 8.04 -3.37 18.14
C GLU A 165 9.29 -4.18 17.82
N TYR A 166 10.08 -3.76 16.83
CA TYR A 166 11.33 -4.43 16.46
C TYR A 166 12.38 -4.44 17.58
N THR A 167 12.31 -3.51 18.54
CA THR A 167 13.23 -3.50 19.70
C THR A 167 12.85 -4.51 20.78
N LYS A 168 11.66 -5.11 20.72
CA LYS A 168 11.15 -6.00 21.78
C LYS A 168 11.69 -7.44 21.59
N PRO A 169 12.22 -8.08 22.65
CA PRO A 169 12.81 -9.43 22.56
C PRO A 169 11.86 -10.54 22.06
N ASN A 170 10.54 -10.35 22.22
CA ASN A 170 9.48 -11.24 21.74
C ASN A 170 8.39 -10.43 20.99
N GLY A 171 8.81 -9.37 20.30
CA GLY A 171 7.90 -8.51 19.53
C GLY A 171 7.34 -9.22 18.30
N LEU A 172 6.28 -8.65 17.74
CA LEU A 172 5.69 -9.11 16.49
C LEU A 172 6.65 -8.96 15.30
N VAL A 173 7.44 -7.88 15.30
CA VAL A 173 8.38 -7.55 14.24
C VAL A 173 9.71 -8.26 14.51
N VAL A 174 10.07 -9.18 13.63
CA VAL A 174 11.26 -10.05 13.79
C VAL A 174 12.40 -9.71 12.83
N SER A 175 12.16 -8.86 11.84
CA SER A 175 13.20 -8.37 10.94
C SER A 175 12.92 -6.96 10.45
N ARG A 176 14.00 -6.24 10.12
CA ARG A 176 13.97 -4.92 9.50
C ARG A 176 15.02 -4.86 8.39
N SER A 177 14.65 -4.34 7.24
CA SER A 177 15.55 -4.13 6.11
C SER A 177 15.33 -2.74 5.51
N ILE A 178 16.41 -2.15 5.00
CA ILE A 178 16.39 -0.84 4.38
C ILE A 178 16.90 -1.01 2.95
N TYR A 179 16.18 -0.46 1.98
CA TYR A 179 16.57 -0.44 0.57
C TYR A 179 16.76 0.98 0.06
#